data_AF-A0A6M8J515-F1
#
_entry.id   AF-A0A6M8J515-F1
#
_cell.length_a   1.000
_cell.length_b   1.000
_cell.length_c   1.000
_cell.angle_alpha   90.00
_cell.angle_beta   90.00
_cell.angle_gamma   90.00
#
_symmetry.space_group_name_H-M   'P 1'
#
loop_
_entity.id
_entity.type
_entity.pdbx_description
1 polymer ?
#
loop_
_entity_poly.entity_id
_entity_poly.type
_entity_poly.pdbx_seq_one_letter_code
_entity_poly.pdbx_strand_id
1 'polypeptide(L)'
;MKIKSKKKVLVSACVCAMMLVAGLAACAPQSNTTGSAESRIMPDQDSFGVVGADEWSGLYPNQYATYKANEANGPESGKHSYLELYPALKTMYKGYAFALGYDEASSHVHALQSVANSPRTVQKEQLANCITCKTPQFTAQVNSEGDGVYTKKFNDMIGTFTESISCYNCHENNPKELTVASKFFTEKSLGNDGDRVPKAAQVCGQCHNEYYFNPETKATTNPYSGLAAMTPEAILSYYDKLGFKDWEHPLTGAPMLKVQHPEFETVYGGKQSHMARLGYSCSDCHMGTSVAEDGTSFTNHTWTSPLENADLMNKKCSTCHEDLAGQVKAWQAEEEERVTAISEKIEDYINKLAAAKDTLSAEDLATAQNLHRTAQFYWDFVMVENSEGAHNPRLTFATLDKAEAAVDQGLALVS
;
A
#
# COMPACT_ATOMS: atom_id res chain seq x y z
N MET A 1 -37.44 45.72 85.16
CA MET A 1 -37.67 47.15 84.87
C MET A 1 -37.29 47.42 83.40
N LYS A 2 -38.27 47.86 82.60
CA LYS A 2 -38.18 48.66 81.36
C LYS A 2 -37.19 48.29 80.23
N ILE A 3 -37.77 47.65 79.22
CA ILE A 3 -37.75 47.92 77.75
C ILE A 3 -36.89 49.10 77.25
N LYS A 4 -36.07 48.82 76.21
CA LYS A 4 -35.71 49.58 74.98
C LYS A 4 -34.25 49.21 74.62
N SER A 5 -33.83 48.87 73.40
CA SER A 5 -34.21 49.37 72.09
C SER A 5 -33.66 48.44 71.01
N LYS A 6 -34.54 48.02 70.10
CA LYS A 6 -34.24 47.43 68.79
C LYS A 6 -33.47 48.47 67.95
N LYS A 7 -32.16 48.29 67.74
CA LYS A 7 -31.38 48.95 66.65
C LYS A 7 -29.94 48.43 66.48
N LYS A 8 -29.71 47.11 66.61
CA LYS A 8 -28.39 46.48 66.32
C LYS A 8 -28.49 45.09 65.65
N VAL A 9 -29.53 44.84 64.84
CA VAL A 9 -29.64 43.55 64.11
C VAL A 9 -29.58 43.71 62.59
N LEU A 10 -29.60 44.94 62.05
CA LEU A 10 -29.62 45.16 60.60
C LEU A 10 -28.26 45.49 59.95
N VAL A 11 -27.15 45.42 60.70
CA VAL A 11 -25.78 45.58 60.13
C VAL A 11 -24.92 44.33 60.31
N SER A 12 -25.36 43.36 61.12
CA SER A 12 -24.61 42.10 61.31
C SER A 12 -24.99 41.01 60.30
N ALA A 13 -26.11 41.16 59.56
CA ALA A 13 -26.56 40.16 58.58
C ALA A 13 -25.86 40.28 57.22
N CYS A 14 -25.32 41.44 56.85
CA CYS A 14 -24.59 41.61 55.58
C CYS A 14 -23.12 41.16 55.65
N VAL A 15 -22.52 41.13 56.84
CA VAL A 15 -21.10 40.71 57.01
C VAL A 15 -20.97 39.19 57.10
N CYS A 16 -21.95 38.48 57.67
CA CYS A 16 -21.95 37.01 57.66
C CYS A 16 -22.30 36.41 56.29
N ALA A 17 -23.08 37.11 55.45
CA ALA A 17 -23.39 36.64 54.09
C ALA A 17 -22.17 36.74 53.14
N MET A 18 -21.26 37.70 53.35
CA MET A 18 -20.04 37.81 52.53
C MET A 18 -18.92 36.86 52.96
N MET A 19 -18.86 36.44 54.24
CA MET A 19 -17.86 35.44 54.67
C MET A 19 -18.25 33.98 54.35
N LEU A 20 -19.55 33.67 54.20
CA LEU A 20 -19.98 32.33 53.77
C LEU A 20 -19.84 32.09 52.25
N VAL A 21 -19.81 33.14 51.43
CA VAL A 21 -19.53 33.02 49.98
C VAL A 21 -18.02 32.87 49.72
N ALA A 22 -17.16 33.38 50.61
CA ALA A 22 -15.71 33.19 50.51
C ALA A 22 -15.22 31.82 51.04
N GLY A 23 -15.96 31.18 51.95
CA GLY A 23 -15.59 29.88 52.53
C GLY A 23 -15.99 28.65 51.69
N LEU A 24 -16.99 28.77 50.81
CA LEU A 24 -17.41 27.69 49.91
C LEU A 24 -16.67 27.69 48.57
N ALA A 25 -15.91 28.76 48.27
CA ALA A 25 -15.02 28.81 47.10
C ALA A 25 -13.67 28.09 47.32
N ALA A 26 -13.36 27.69 48.55
CA ALA A 26 -12.08 27.04 48.92
C ALA A 26 -12.15 25.51 49.03
N CYS A 27 -13.31 24.89 48.80
CA CYS A 27 -13.51 23.43 48.84
C CYS A 27 -14.35 22.89 47.67
N ALA A 28 -14.38 23.61 46.54
CA ALA A 28 -14.68 22.94 45.28
C ALA A 28 -13.51 21.98 44.98
N PRO A 29 -13.75 20.73 44.54
CA PRO A 29 -12.65 19.89 44.08
C PRO A 29 -11.94 20.66 42.98
N GLN A 30 -10.71 21.11 43.25
CA GLN A 30 -9.80 21.44 42.18
C GLN A 30 -9.75 20.16 41.36
N SER A 31 -10.32 20.19 40.16
CA SER A 31 -9.97 19.22 39.15
C SER A 31 -8.47 19.34 39.04
N ASN A 32 -7.74 18.38 39.62
CA ASN A 32 -6.37 18.14 39.29
C ASN A 32 -6.38 17.84 37.80
N THR A 33 -6.24 18.88 36.98
CA THR A 33 -5.76 18.79 35.61
C THR A 33 -4.30 18.39 35.70
N THR A 34 -4.09 17.12 36.08
CA THR A 34 -2.98 16.31 35.63
C THR A 34 -3.46 15.45 34.46
N GLY A 35 -4.26 16.03 33.56
CA GLY A 35 -4.23 15.62 32.17
C GLY A 35 -2.99 16.28 31.59
N SER A 36 -2.09 15.51 30.98
CA SER A 36 -0.93 16.07 30.29
C SER A 36 -1.41 17.15 29.30
N ALA A 37 -0.55 18.12 29.03
CA ALA A 37 -0.77 19.17 28.02
C ALA A 37 -1.09 18.61 26.61
N GLU A 38 -1.00 17.30 26.40
CA GLU A 38 -1.28 16.60 25.13
C GLU A 38 -2.78 16.41 24.86
N SER A 39 -3.65 16.52 25.87
CA SER A 39 -5.12 16.37 25.67
C SER A 39 -5.79 17.59 25.02
N ARG A 40 -5.04 18.63 24.62
CA ARG A 40 -5.60 19.93 24.22
C ARG A 40 -5.47 20.34 22.75
N ILE A 41 -4.96 19.49 21.83
CA ILE A 41 -4.87 19.85 20.41
C ILE A 41 -5.02 18.60 19.53
N MET A 42 -6.19 17.97 19.55
CA MET A 42 -6.54 17.04 18.47
C MET A 42 -7.11 17.89 17.33
N PRO A 43 -6.52 17.87 16.11
CA PRO A 43 -7.08 18.63 15.01
C PRO A 43 -8.46 18.11 14.58
N ASP A 44 -9.21 18.93 13.86
CA ASP A 44 -10.55 18.58 13.42
C ASP A 44 -10.50 17.44 12.38
N GLN A 45 -11.45 16.51 12.50
CA GLN A 45 -11.65 15.44 11.53
C GLN A 45 -12.54 15.92 10.39
N ASP A 46 -12.31 15.40 9.19
CA ASP A 46 -13.18 15.60 8.04
C ASP A 46 -14.47 14.77 8.16
N SER A 47 -15.32 14.81 7.12
CA SER A 47 -16.59 14.08 7.10
C SER A 47 -16.45 12.55 7.10
N PHE A 48 -15.25 12.02 6.88
CA PHE A 48 -14.92 10.59 6.93
C PHE A 48 -14.28 10.17 8.26
N GLY A 49 -14.08 11.11 9.19
CA GLY A 49 -13.40 10.85 10.46
C GLY A 49 -11.87 10.86 10.34
N VAL A 50 -11.32 11.38 9.25
CA VAL A 50 -9.88 11.46 8.99
C VAL A 50 -9.36 12.85 9.36
N VAL A 51 -8.28 12.93 10.14
CA VAL A 51 -7.50 14.17 10.26
C VAL A 51 -6.52 14.24 9.09
N GLY A 52 -6.70 15.26 8.24
CA GLY A 52 -5.84 15.49 7.06
C GLY A 52 -4.39 15.78 7.42
N ALA A 53 -3.47 15.58 6.48
CA ALA A 53 -2.03 15.73 6.75
C ALA A 53 -1.66 17.15 7.20
N ASP A 54 -2.23 18.16 6.54
CA ASP A 54 -1.94 19.57 6.76
C ASP A 54 -2.27 20.02 8.20
N GLU A 55 -3.29 19.40 8.80
CA GLU A 55 -3.72 19.65 10.18
C GLU A 55 -2.68 19.21 11.22
N TRP A 56 -1.78 18.29 10.87
CA TRP A 56 -0.69 17.84 11.73
C TRP A 56 0.56 18.74 11.66
N SER A 57 0.63 19.65 10.69
CA SER A 57 1.83 20.44 10.39
C SER A 57 2.35 21.27 11.57
N GLY A 58 1.46 21.81 12.41
CA GLY A 58 1.84 22.58 13.60
C GLY A 58 2.37 21.73 14.77
N LEU A 59 1.95 20.46 14.85
CA LEU A 59 2.33 19.55 15.94
C LEU A 59 3.53 18.68 15.57
N TYR A 60 3.65 18.30 14.31
CA TYR A 60 4.69 17.42 13.77
C TYR A 60 5.37 18.04 12.54
N PRO A 61 5.97 19.24 12.66
CA PRO A 61 6.46 20.01 11.51
C PRO A 61 7.55 19.29 10.70
N ASN A 62 8.42 18.52 11.36
CA ASN A 62 9.51 17.81 10.68
C ASN A 62 9.00 16.60 9.86
N GLN A 63 8.09 15.81 10.43
CA GLN A 63 7.44 14.69 9.75
C GLN A 63 6.60 15.21 8.58
N TYR A 64 5.81 16.27 8.82
CA TYR A 64 5.00 16.89 7.77
C TYR A 64 5.86 17.46 6.64
N ALA A 65 6.94 18.19 6.94
CA ALA A 65 7.82 18.75 5.92
C ALA A 65 8.45 17.65 5.04
N THR A 66 8.93 16.56 5.64
CA THR A 66 9.51 15.43 4.89
C THR A 66 8.46 14.64 4.10
N TYR A 67 7.24 14.51 4.63
CA TYR A 67 6.08 13.99 3.88
C TYR A 67 5.75 14.85 2.65
N LYS A 68 5.70 16.18 2.79
CA LYS A 68 5.43 17.09 1.66
C LYS A 68 6.54 17.10 0.61
N ALA A 69 7.79 16.81 0.99
CA ALA A 69 8.89 16.70 0.02
C ALA A 69 8.64 15.65 -1.08
N ASN A 70 7.77 14.66 -0.83
CA ASN A 70 7.40 13.68 -1.84
C ASN A 70 6.59 14.25 -3.02
N GLU A 71 6.10 15.51 -2.95
CA GLU A 71 5.44 16.19 -4.08
C GLU A 71 6.38 16.40 -5.28
N ALA A 72 7.69 16.34 -5.07
CA ALA A 72 8.67 16.44 -6.16
C ALA A 72 8.58 15.26 -7.16
N ASN A 73 8.10 14.09 -6.72
CA ASN A 73 7.96 12.88 -7.54
C ASN A 73 6.51 12.73 -8.06
N GLY A 74 6.06 13.69 -8.85
CA GLY A 74 4.70 13.75 -9.39
C GLY A 74 4.51 13.08 -10.76
N PRO A 75 3.27 12.99 -11.28
CA PRO A 75 3.00 12.41 -12.61
C PRO A 75 3.74 13.10 -13.76
N GLU A 76 3.94 14.41 -13.64
CA GLU A 76 4.65 15.23 -14.63
C GLU A 76 6.18 15.14 -14.52
N SER A 77 6.72 14.34 -13.59
CA SER A 77 8.17 14.24 -13.34
C SER A 77 8.90 13.33 -14.34
N GLY A 78 8.38 13.19 -15.56
CA GLY A 78 8.97 12.34 -16.61
C GLY A 78 8.72 10.85 -16.42
N LYS A 79 7.58 10.46 -15.85
CA LYS A 79 7.22 9.06 -15.64
C LYS A 79 7.14 8.31 -16.97
N HIS A 80 7.75 7.13 -17.02
CA HIS A 80 7.72 6.29 -18.20
C HIS A 80 6.39 5.53 -18.31
N SER A 81 5.91 5.35 -19.54
CA SER A 81 4.86 4.38 -19.84
C SER A 81 5.50 2.99 -20.03
N TYR A 82 5.14 2.03 -19.18
CA TYR A 82 5.58 0.64 -19.34
C TYR A 82 5.06 0.02 -20.65
N LEU A 83 3.94 0.51 -21.20
CA LEU A 83 3.45 0.08 -22.50
C LEU A 83 4.32 0.58 -23.68
N GLU A 84 5.17 1.58 -23.45
CA GLU A 84 6.15 2.08 -24.41
C GLU A 84 7.51 1.40 -24.22
N LEU A 85 7.95 1.25 -22.96
CA LEU A 85 9.20 0.53 -22.64
C LEU A 85 9.11 -0.96 -22.99
N TYR A 86 7.96 -1.59 -22.76
CA TYR A 86 7.69 -3.00 -23.02
C TYR A 86 6.47 -3.14 -23.96
N PRO A 87 6.64 -3.00 -25.29
CA PRO A 87 5.53 -3.04 -26.24
C PRO A 87 4.71 -4.34 -26.20
N ALA A 88 5.34 -5.46 -25.86
CA ALA A 88 4.69 -6.77 -25.70
C ALA A 88 3.51 -6.75 -24.72
N LEU A 89 3.51 -5.82 -23.75
CA LEU A 89 2.41 -5.67 -22.78
C LEU A 89 1.06 -5.33 -23.41
N LYS A 90 1.07 -4.65 -24.57
CA LYS A 90 -0.16 -4.36 -25.32
C LYS A 90 -0.84 -5.63 -25.80
N THR A 91 -0.05 -6.66 -26.14
CA THR A 91 -0.54 -7.99 -26.50
C THR A 91 -0.88 -8.79 -25.25
N MET A 92 0.03 -8.90 -24.29
CA MET A 92 -0.15 -9.70 -23.06
C MET A 92 -1.36 -9.27 -22.22
N TYR A 93 -1.63 -7.96 -22.13
CA TYR A 93 -2.78 -7.43 -21.39
C TYR A 93 -4.00 -7.15 -22.25
N LYS A 94 -4.03 -7.63 -23.49
CA LYS A 94 -5.15 -7.37 -24.39
C LYS A 94 -6.46 -7.85 -23.76
N GLY A 95 -7.47 -6.98 -23.79
CA GLY A 95 -8.77 -7.22 -23.15
C GLY A 95 -8.84 -6.79 -21.67
N TYR A 96 -7.72 -6.39 -21.07
CA TYR A 96 -7.65 -5.89 -19.71
C TYR A 96 -7.30 -4.39 -19.64
N ALA A 97 -7.65 -3.73 -18.53
CA ALA A 97 -7.50 -2.28 -18.40
C ALA A 97 -6.03 -1.82 -18.50
N PHE A 98 -5.08 -2.66 -18.09
CA PHE A 98 -3.64 -2.37 -18.18
C PHE A 98 -3.15 -2.16 -19.62
N ALA A 99 -3.84 -2.69 -20.64
CA ALA A 99 -3.51 -2.38 -22.03
C ALA A 99 -3.90 -0.95 -22.45
N LEU A 100 -4.67 -0.22 -21.64
CA LEU A 100 -5.06 1.18 -21.89
C LEU A 100 -4.02 2.17 -21.34
N GLY A 101 -3.36 1.81 -20.25
CA GLY A 101 -2.36 2.65 -19.59
C GLY A 101 -1.71 1.95 -18.41
N TYR A 102 -0.38 2.04 -18.35
CA TYR A 102 0.43 1.52 -17.25
C TYR A 102 1.74 2.28 -17.19
N ASP A 103 1.88 3.10 -16.15
CA ASP A 103 2.97 4.05 -16.00
C ASP A 103 3.76 3.73 -14.73
N GLU A 104 5.02 4.17 -14.71
CA GLU A 104 5.88 4.19 -13.54
C GLU A 104 5.19 4.91 -12.37
N ALA A 105 5.38 4.41 -11.15
CA ALA A 105 4.71 4.95 -9.97
C ALA A 105 5.17 6.38 -9.65
N SER A 106 4.19 7.26 -9.39
CA SER A 106 4.41 8.55 -8.71
C SER A 106 4.36 8.36 -7.19
N SER A 107 4.79 9.37 -6.45
CA SER A 107 4.69 9.42 -5.00
C SER A 107 3.25 9.24 -4.49
N HIS A 108 3.13 8.69 -3.27
CA HIS A 108 1.90 8.54 -2.50
C HIS A 108 1.02 9.81 -2.43
N VAL A 109 1.62 11.00 -2.38
CA VAL A 109 0.86 12.27 -2.31
C VAL A 109 0.08 12.54 -3.61
N HIS A 110 0.43 11.87 -4.69
CA HIS A 110 -0.26 11.92 -5.98
C HIS A 110 -1.17 10.71 -6.23
N ALA A 111 -1.28 9.75 -5.30
CA ALA A 111 -2.02 8.52 -5.53
C ALA A 111 -3.47 8.74 -5.99
N LEU A 112 -4.19 9.69 -5.35
CA LEU A 112 -5.54 10.09 -5.78
C LEU A 112 -5.56 10.70 -7.19
N GLN A 113 -4.63 11.62 -7.47
CA GLN A 113 -4.51 12.25 -8.78
C GLN A 113 -4.22 11.21 -9.88
N SER A 114 -3.25 10.32 -9.64
CA SER A 114 -2.85 9.31 -10.61
C SER A 114 -3.96 8.30 -10.90
N VAL A 115 -4.69 7.83 -9.88
CA VAL A 115 -5.80 6.88 -10.10
C VAL A 115 -6.99 7.55 -10.81
N ALA A 116 -7.27 8.82 -10.53
CA ALA A 116 -8.37 9.55 -11.17
C ALA A 116 -8.11 9.84 -12.65
N ASN A 117 -6.84 10.03 -13.04
CA ASN A 117 -6.45 10.39 -14.40
C ASN A 117 -5.93 9.20 -15.23
N SER A 118 -5.79 8.02 -14.64
CA SER A 118 -5.30 6.84 -15.35
C SER A 118 -6.23 6.47 -16.52
N PRO A 119 -5.69 6.11 -17.69
CA PRO A 119 -6.50 5.55 -18.78
C PRO A 119 -7.36 4.35 -18.34
N ARG A 120 -6.91 3.61 -17.32
CA ARG A 120 -7.61 2.44 -16.77
C ARG A 120 -8.96 2.76 -16.13
N THR A 121 -9.13 3.97 -15.61
CA THR A 121 -10.34 4.44 -14.91
C THR A 121 -11.12 5.45 -15.75
N VAL A 122 -10.43 6.23 -16.58
CA VAL A 122 -11.03 7.22 -17.48
C VAL A 122 -11.71 6.56 -18.69
N GLN A 123 -11.07 5.56 -19.30
CA GLN A 123 -11.60 4.94 -20.52
C GLN A 123 -12.46 3.70 -20.25
N LYS A 124 -12.44 3.18 -19.02
CA LYS A 124 -13.22 2.03 -18.58
C LYS A 124 -13.73 2.27 -17.17
N GLU A 125 -15.05 2.24 -16.98
CA GLU A 125 -15.65 2.33 -15.65
C GLU A 125 -15.14 1.18 -14.77
N GLN A 126 -14.65 1.54 -13.59
CA GLN A 126 -14.21 0.61 -12.57
C GLN A 126 -15.16 0.64 -11.37
N LEU A 127 -14.97 -0.28 -10.44
CA LEU A 127 -15.63 -0.21 -9.15
C LEU A 127 -14.77 0.56 -8.15
N ALA A 128 -15.38 0.97 -7.04
CA ALA A 128 -14.74 1.77 -6.01
C ALA A 128 -13.58 1.04 -5.31
N ASN A 129 -13.46 -0.28 -5.47
CA ASN A 129 -12.30 -1.06 -5.03
C ASN A 129 -10.95 -0.62 -5.62
N CYS A 130 -10.92 0.14 -6.73
CA CYS A 130 -9.69 0.78 -7.21
C CYS A 130 -9.18 1.91 -6.27
N ILE A 131 -10.00 2.39 -5.33
CA ILE A 131 -9.68 3.51 -4.42
C ILE A 131 -9.00 3.02 -3.12
N THR A 132 -9.12 1.73 -2.79
CA THR A 132 -8.68 1.13 -1.51
C THR A 132 -7.31 1.57 -1.03
N CYS A 133 -6.34 1.63 -1.94
CA CYS A 133 -4.94 1.92 -1.64
C CYS A 133 -4.54 3.32 -2.13
N LYS A 134 -5.46 4.29 -2.12
CA LYS A 134 -5.25 5.62 -2.71
C LYS A 134 -5.57 6.77 -1.76
N THR A 135 -6.43 6.55 -0.77
CA THR A 135 -6.81 7.58 0.21
C THR A 135 -7.24 6.94 1.54
N PRO A 136 -6.90 7.56 2.70
CA PRO A 136 -7.40 7.12 3.99
C PRO A 136 -8.90 7.31 4.15
N GLN A 137 -9.52 8.26 3.44
CA GLN A 137 -10.95 8.56 3.55
C GLN A 137 -11.80 7.37 3.07
N PHE A 138 -11.38 6.73 1.97
CA PHE A 138 -12.05 5.51 1.49
C PHE A 138 -11.83 4.33 2.45
N THR A 139 -10.63 4.18 3.02
CA THR A 139 -10.36 3.18 4.07
C THR A 139 -11.29 3.37 5.27
N ALA A 140 -11.41 4.60 5.78
CA ALA A 140 -12.30 4.94 6.88
C ALA A 140 -13.78 4.66 6.53
N GLN A 141 -14.20 5.01 5.31
CA GLN A 141 -15.54 4.74 4.83
C GLN A 141 -15.85 3.25 4.79
N VAL A 142 -14.98 2.42 4.21
CA VAL A 142 -15.14 0.96 4.19
C VAL A 142 -15.16 0.39 5.61
N ASN A 143 -14.30 0.89 6.50
CA ASN A 143 -14.25 0.42 7.88
C ASN A 143 -15.54 0.69 8.67
N SER A 144 -16.29 1.74 8.29
CA SER A 144 -17.54 2.18 8.90
C SER A 144 -18.78 1.55 8.24
N GLU A 145 -18.86 1.58 6.91
CA GLU A 145 -20.03 1.15 6.12
C GLU A 145 -19.97 -0.34 5.70
N GLY A 146 -18.78 -0.95 5.72
CA GLY A 146 -18.54 -2.34 5.32
C GLY A 146 -18.27 -2.55 3.82
N ASP A 147 -18.04 -3.82 3.43
CA ASP A 147 -17.61 -4.21 2.08
C ASP A 147 -18.57 -3.78 0.95
N GLY A 148 -19.83 -3.45 1.25
CA GLY A 148 -20.80 -2.97 0.26
C GLY A 148 -20.39 -1.67 -0.44
N VAL A 149 -19.46 -0.91 0.14
CA VAL A 149 -18.90 0.29 -0.51
C VAL A 149 -18.13 -0.06 -1.79
N TYR A 150 -17.47 -1.22 -1.83
CA TYR A 150 -16.66 -1.65 -2.97
C TYR A 150 -17.46 -1.82 -4.27
N THR A 151 -18.77 -2.07 -4.18
CA THR A 151 -19.62 -2.29 -5.37
C THR A 151 -20.09 -0.99 -6.01
N LYS A 152 -19.83 0.17 -5.39
CA LYS A 152 -20.15 1.48 -5.97
C LYS A 152 -19.26 1.73 -7.20
N LYS A 153 -19.70 2.59 -8.11
CA LYS A 153 -18.91 2.99 -9.29
C LYS A 153 -17.74 3.87 -8.85
N PHE A 154 -16.58 3.67 -9.46
CA PHE A 154 -15.39 4.47 -9.18
C PHE A 154 -15.64 5.95 -9.47
N ASN A 155 -16.21 6.26 -10.65
CA ASN A 155 -16.41 7.64 -11.09
C ASN A 155 -17.46 8.41 -10.26
N ASP A 156 -18.37 7.70 -9.58
CA ASP A 156 -19.33 8.31 -8.66
C ASP A 156 -18.69 8.69 -7.32
N MET A 157 -17.54 8.10 -6.97
CA MET A 157 -16.91 8.24 -5.66
C MET A 157 -15.61 9.03 -5.67
N ILE A 158 -14.75 8.86 -6.67
CA ILE A 158 -13.37 9.35 -6.64
C ILE A 158 -13.28 10.87 -6.37
N GLY A 159 -14.21 11.67 -6.90
CA GLY A 159 -14.25 13.12 -6.70
C GLY A 159 -14.71 13.58 -5.32
N THR A 160 -15.13 12.67 -4.44
CA THR A 160 -15.53 12.99 -3.05
C THR A 160 -14.35 12.97 -2.07
N PHE A 161 -13.20 12.43 -2.50
CA PHE A 161 -12.00 12.29 -1.70
C PHE A 161 -11.00 13.40 -2.02
N THR A 162 -10.39 13.95 -0.98
CA THR A 162 -9.49 15.10 -1.06
C THR A 162 -8.11 14.82 -0.45
N GLU A 163 -8.01 13.84 0.44
CA GLU A 163 -6.77 13.47 1.11
C GLU A 163 -6.15 12.27 0.40
N SER A 164 -4.94 12.42 -0.16
CA SER A 164 -4.20 11.28 -0.72
C SER A 164 -3.65 10.40 0.40
N ILE A 165 -2.83 9.39 0.08
CA ILE A 165 -2.14 8.59 1.10
C ILE A 165 -1.37 9.51 2.04
N SER A 166 -1.70 9.46 3.33
CA SER A 166 -1.26 10.45 4.32
C SER A 166 -1.00 9.82 5.70
N CYS A 167 -0.85 10.67 6.73
CA CYS A 167 -0.62 10.27 8.13
C CYS A 167 -1.59 9.16 8.58
N TYR A 168 -2.88 9.30 8.23
CA TYR A 168 -3.92 8.39 8.69
C TYR A 168 -3.72 6.95 8.24
N ASN A 169 -3.16 6.72 7.05
CA ASN A 169 -2.97 5.35 6.55
C ASN A 169 -2.06 4.51 7.44
N CYS A 170 -1.11 5.13 8.13
CA CYS A 170 -0.12 4.46 8.97
C CYS A 170 -0.29 4.74 10.48
N HIS A 171 -1.07 5.76 10.83
CA HIS A 171 -1.22 6.24 12.21
C HIS A 171 -2.67 6.44 12.65
N GLU A 172 -3.64 6.27 11.76
CA GLU A 172 -5.01 6.78 11.93
C GLU A 172 -4.96 8.23 12.46
N ASN A 173 -5.78 8.58 13.46
CA ASN A 173 -5.72 9.88 14.11
C ASN A 173 -4.74 9.92 15.30
N ASN A 174 -3.81 8.97 15.43
CA ASN A 174 -2.80 8.93 16.49
C ASN A 174 -1.36 8.86 15.93
N PRO A 175 -0.74 10.00 15.60
CA PRO A 175 0.60 10.05 14.98
C PRO A 175 1.74 9.40 15.77
N LYS A 176 1.53 9.05 17.05
CA LYS A 176 2.56 8.45 17.90
C LYS A 176 2.60 6.92 17.81
N GLU A 177 1.58 6.29 17.24
CA GLU A 177 1.46 4.84 17.18
C GLU A 177 1.29 4.38 15.74
N LEU A 178 1.86 3.22 15.40
CA LEU A 178 1.65 2.61 14.09
C LEU A 178 0.37 1.77 14.12
N THR A 179 -0.56 2.14 13.25
CA THR A 179 -1.81 1.41 13.04
C THR A 179 -1.92 0.99 11.60
N VAL A 180 -2.53 -0.17 11.38
CA VAL A 180 -2.75 -0.72 10.05
C VAL A 180 -4.27 -0.64 9.83
N ALA A 181 -4.70 0.44 9.20
CA ALA A 181 -6.10 0.84 9.05
C ALA A 181 -6.89 -0.08 8.07
N SER A 182 -6.22 -0.66 7.08
CA SER A 182 -6.84 -1.52 6.07
C SER A 182 -7.15 -2.92 6.61
N LYS A 183 -8.40 -3.13 7.05
CA LYS A 183 -8.87 -4.40 7.63
C LYS A 183 -8.71 -5.62 6.72
N PHE A 184 -8.84 -5.44 5.40
CA PHE A 184 -8.67 -6.55 4.46
C PHE A 184 -7.27 -7.18 4.57
N PHE A 185 -6.24 -6.37 4.86
CA PHE A 185 -4.86 -6.84 4.98
C PHE A 185 -4.58 -7.42 6.38
N THR A 186 -4.93 -6.69 7.44
CA THR A 186 -4.59 -7.08 8.82
C THR A 186 -5.32 -8.31 9.31
N GLU A 187 -6.63 -8.38 9.08
CA GLU A 187 -7.48 -9.41 9.65
C GLU A 187 -7.50 -10.67 8.79
N LYS A 188 -7.38 -10.53 7.47
CA LYS A 188 -7.55 -11.65 6.52
C LYS A 188 -6.22 -12.18 5.97
N SER A 189 -5.24 -11.31 5.71
CA SER A 189 -4.08 -11.67 4.87
C SER A 189 -2.87 -12.13 5.68
N LEU A 190 -2.54 -11.45 6.77
CA LEU A 190 -1.43 -11.88 7.65
C LEU A 190 -1.77 -13.14 8.47
N GLY A 191 -3.06 -13.38 8.71
CA GLY A 191 -3.52 -14.50 9.54
C GLY A 191 -2.81 -14.55 10.89
N ASN A 192 -2.43 -15.76 11.33
CA ASN A 192 -1.72 -15.97 12.61
C ASN A 192 -0.26 -15.50 12.59
N ASP A 193 0.28 -15.08 11.44
CA ASP A 193 1.67 -14.61 11.34
C ASP A 193 1.83 -13.11 11.62
N GLY A 194 0.76 -12.38 11.92
CA GLY A 194 0.81 -10.94 12.18
C GLY A 194 1.88 -10.52 13.20
N ASP A 195 1.98 -11.24 14.34
CA ASP A 195 2.96 -10.94 15.39
C ASP A 195 4.41 -11.20 14.97
N ARG A 196 4.63 -11.94 13.87
CA ARG A 196 5.96 -12.27 13.33
C ARG A 196 6.48 -11.22 12.35
N VAL A 197 5.63 -10.26 11.94
CA VAL A 197 5.97 -9.21 11.01
C VAL A 197 6.06 -7.88 11.77
N PRO A 198 7.16 -7.11 11.65
CA PRO A 198 7.25 -5.79 12.26
C PRO A 198 6.07 -4.90 11.84
N LYS A 199 5.46 -4.19 12.79
CA LYS A 199 4.32 -3.30 12.51
C LYS A 199 4.62 -2.28 11.42
N ALA A 200 5.86 -1.79 11.37
CA ALA A 200 6.33 -0.84 10.37
C ALA A 200 6.39 -1.42 8.94
N ALA A 201 6.49 -2.74 8.78
CA ALA A 201 6.32 -3.39 7.48
C ALA A 201 4.85 -3.64 7.15
N GLN A 202 4.03 -3.98 8.16
CA GLN A 202 2.59 -4.18 7.96
C GLN A 202 1.89 -2.93 7.41
N VAL A 203 2.31 -1.73 7.84
CA VAL A 203 1.71 -0.47 7.34
C VAL A 203 1.96 -0.27 5.84
N CYS A 204 3.13 -0.65 5.32
CA CYS A 204 3.43 -0.63 3.88
C CYS A 204 2.63 -1.73 3.14
N GLY A 205 2.59 -2.92 3.74
CA GLY A 205 1.87 -4.07 3.22
C GLY A 205 0.37 -3.88 3.05
N GLN A 206 -0.24 -2.82 3.60
CA GLN A 206 -1.64 -2.46 3.33
C GLN A 206 -1.94 -2.20 1.86
N CYS A 207 -0.94 -1.72 1.12
CA CYS A 207 -1.08 -1.27 -0.26
C CYS A 207 -0.13 -1.99 -1.20
N HIS A 208 1.11 -2.20 -0.76
CA HIS A 208 2.18 -2.85 -1.53
C HIS A 208 2.11 -4.37 -1.43
N ASN A 209 1.05 -4.92 -2.00
CA ASN A 209 0.72 -6.33 -2.01
C ASN A 209 0.02 -6.74 -3.31
N GLU A 210 0.05 -8.03 -3.62
CA GLU A 210 -0.79 -8.66 -4.62
C GLU A 210 -2.23 -8.80 -4.13
N TYR A 211 -3.18 -8.41 -4.95
CA TYR A 211 -4.60 -8.45 -4.62
C TYR A 211 -5.46 -8.79 -5.83
N TYR A 212 -6.69 -9.25 -5.54
CA TYR A 212 -7.76 -9.38 -6.51
C TYR A 212 -9.06 -8.79 -5.96
N PHE A 213 -10.06 -8.69 -6.81
CA PHE A 213 -11.42 -8.32 -6.40
C PHE A 213 -12.28 -9.57 -6.27
N ASN A 214 -12.74 -9.85 -5.06
CA ASN A 214 -13.57 -11.02 -4.77
C ASN A 214 -14.79 -11.06 -5.72
N PRO A 215 -15.06 -12.17 -6.43
CA PRO A 215 -16.11 -12.20 -7.44
C PRO A 215 -17.52 -12.01 -6.86
N GLU A 216 -17.74 -12.36 -5.60
CA GLU A 216 -19.03 -12.22 -4.91
C GLU A 216 -19.17 -10.85 -4.25
N THR A 217 -18.22 -10.46 -3.40
CA THR A 217 -18.33 -9.24 -2.59
C THR A 217 -17.76 -7.99 -3.27
N LYS A 218 -16.94 -8.17 -4.32
CA LYS A 218 -16.13 -7.14 -4.99
C LYS A 218 -15.07 -6.47 -4.10
N ALA A 219 -14.89 -6.95 -2.87
CA ALA A 219 -13.90 -6.43 -1.95
C ALA A 219 -12.47 -6.68 -2.43
N THR A 220 -11.59 -5.71 -2.19
CA THR A 220 -10.14 -5.90 -2.30
C THR A 220 -9.74 -7.02 -1.34
N THR A 221 -9.08 -8.06 -1.88
CA THR A 221 -8.76 -9.29 -1.15
C THR A 221 -7.38 -9.77 -1.56
N ASN A 222 -6.59 -10.30 -0.63
CA ASN A 222 -5.32 -10.95 -0.95
C ASN A 222 -5.51 -12.44 -1.23
N PRO A 223 -4.78 -13.05 -2.17
CA PRO A 223 -4.91 -14.47 -2.53
C PRO A 223 -4.13 -15.40 -1.58
N TYR A 224 -4.07 -15.08 -0.29
CA TYR A 224 -3.31 -15.83 0.71
C TYR A 224 -3.78 -15.52 2.14
N SER A 225 -3.38 -16.38 3.07
CA SER A 225 -3.46 -16.15 4.51
C SER A 225 -2.21 -16.71 5.17
N GLY A 226 -1.41 -15.83 5.78
CA GLY A 226 -0.12 -16.16 6.41
C GLY A 226 1.07 -16.14 5.44
N LEU A 227 2.27 -16.00 5.99
CA LEU A 227 3.50 -15.77 5.22
C LEU A 227 3.84 -16.96 4.32
N ALA A 228 3.58 -18.19 4.78
CA ALA A 228 3.87 -19.39 4.02
C ALA A 228 3.07 -19.49 2.71
N ALA A 229 1.91 -18.83 2.64
CA ALA A 229 1.03 -18.82 1.46
C ALA A 229 1.32 -17.67 0.49
N MET A 230 2.24 -16.75 0.82
CA MET A 230 2.62 -15.61 -0.01
C MET A 230 3.73 -15.93 -1.02
N THR A 231 3.95 -17.20 -1.38
CA THR A 231 4.88 -17.52 -2.48
C THR A 231 4.16 -17.47 -3.82
N PRO A 232 4.85 -17.16 -4.93
CA PRO A 232 4.24 -17.14 -6.26
C PRO A 232 3.45 -18.42 -6.56
N GLU A 233 4.00 -19.59 -6.22
CA GLU A 233 3.34 -20.88 -6.47
C GLU A 233 2.10 -21.11 -5.60
N ALA A 234 2.15 -20.67 -4.33
CA ALA A 234 1.01 -20.79 -3.43
C ALA A 234 -0.14 -19.88 -3.87
N ILE A 235 0.18 -18.67 -4.35
CA ILE A 235 -0.79 -17.70 -4.89
C ILE A 235 -1.41 -18.22 -6.19
N LEU A 236 -0.60 -18.73 -7.14
CA LEU A 236 -1.14 -19.37 -8.35
C LEU A 236 -2.08 -20.53 -8.00
N SER A 237 -1.65 -21.41 -7.08
CA SER A 237 -2.48 -22.52 -6.61
C SER A 237 -3.78 -22.06 -5.94
N TYR A 238 -3.76 -20.93 -5.22
CA TYR A 238 -4.95 -20.34 -4.64
C TYR A 238 -5.96 -19.95 -5.72
N TYR A 239 -5.52 -19.20 -6.74
CA TYR A 239 -6.38 -18.77 -7.83
C TYR A 239 -6.93 -19.95 -8.65
N ASP A 240 -6.12 -20.98 -8.87
CA ASP A 240 -6.54 -22.17 -9.61
C ASP A 240 -7.60 -22.98 -8.85
N LYS A 241 -7.44 -23.13 -7.52
CA LYS A 241 -8.47 -23.77 -6.67
C LYS A 241 -9.78 -22.99 -6.67
N LEU A 242 -9.71 -21.66 -6.78
CA LEU A 242 -10.86 -20.79 -6.87
C LEU A 242 -11.51 -20.81 -8.26
N GLY A 243 -10.82 -21.31 -9.29
CA GLY A 243 -11.24 -21.18 -10.69
C GLY A 243 -11.29 -19.71 -11.14
N PHE A 244 -10.44 -18.85 -10.55
CA PHE A 244 -10.49 -17.41 -10.74
C PHE A 244 -9.77 -16.96 -12.02
N LYS A 245 -10.33 -15.93 -12.66
CA LYS A 245 -9.67 -15.15 -13.72
C LYS A 245 -10.02 -13.68 -13.57
N ASP A 246 -9.04 -12.82 -13.80
CA ASP A 246 -9.24 -11.37 -13.90
C ASP A 246 -9.87 -11.01 -15.25
N TRP A 247 -9.41 -11.66 -16.31
CA TRP A 247 -10.00 -11.55 -17.64
C TRP A 247 -9.77 -12.82 -18.45
N GLU A 248 -10.47 -12.92 -19.58
CA GLU A 248 -10.19 -13.90 -20.60
C GLU A 248 -9.40 -13.24 -21.72
N HIS A 249 -8.24 -13.80 -22.07
CA HIS A 249 -7.40 -13.23 -23.12
C HIS A 249 -8.07 -13.42 -24.49
N PRO A 250 -8.38 -12.34 -25.24
CA PRO A 250 -9.28 -12.42 -26.38
C PRO A 250 -8.70 -13.15 -27.60
N LEU A 251 -7.37 -13.29 -27.69
CA LEU A 251 -6.74 -14.00 -28.80
C LEU A 251 -6.71 -15.52 -28.56
N THR A 252 -6.39 -15.93 -27.33
CA THR A 252 -6.07 -17.31 -26.98
C THR A 252 -7.20 -18.00 -26.22
N GLY A 253 -8.15 -17.25 -25.66
CA GLY A 253 -9.21 -17.76 -24.76
C GLY A 253 -8.70 -18.15 -23.36
N ALA A 254 -7.44 -17.88 -23.05
CA ALA A 254 -6.85 -18.27 -21.77
C ALA A 254 -7.49 -17.48 -20.60
N PRO A 255 -7.81 -18.14 -19.47
CA PRO A 255 -8.27 -17.45 -18.27
C PRO A 255 -7.05 -16.82 -17.58
N MET A 256 -6.88 -15.51 -17.67
CA MET A 256 -5.66 -14.85 -17.19
C MET A 256 -5.78 -14.36 -15.76
N LEU A 257 -4.62 -14.19 -15.13
CA LEU A 257 -4.42 -13.50 -13.86
C LEU A 257 -3.60 -12.25 -14.11
N LYS A 258 -3.88 -11.18 -13.37
CA LYS A 258 -3.01 -10.00 -13.29
C LYS A 258 -2.43 -9.96 -11.88
N VAL A 259 -1.12 -9.91 -11.76
CA VAL A 259 -0.43 -9.63 -10.49
C VAL A 259 -0.27 -8.11 -10.32
N GLN A 260 -0.35 -7.58 -9.11
CA GLN A 260 -0.10 -6.18 -8.77
C GLN A 260 0.94 -6.08 -7.67
N HIS A 261 1.98 -5.29 -7.91
CA HIS A 261 2.99 -4.81 -6.96
C HIS A 261 3.18 -5.68 -5.69
N PRO A 262 3.72 -6.91 -5.84
CA PRO A 262 3.82 -7.87 -4.76
C PRO A 262 5.07 -7.65 -3.88
N GLU A 263 5.34 -6.40 -3.48
CA GLU A 263 6.54 -6.09 -2.69
C GLU A 263 6.52 -6.81 -1.34
N PHE A 264 5.37 -6.82 -0.64
CA PHE A 264 5.28 -7.45 0.67
C PHE A 264 5.49 -8.96 0.60
N GLU A 265 4.92 -9.63 -0.39
CA GLU A 265 5.09 -11.05 -0.67
C GLU A 265 6.55 -11.38 -1.03
N THR A 266 7.18 -10.53 -1.83
CA THR A 266 8.58 -10.69 -2.24
C THR A 266 9.53 -10.58 -1.06
N VAL A 267 9.24 -9.69 -0.10
CA VAL A 267 10.07 -9.46 1.09
C VAL A 267 9.75 -10.45 2.22
N TYR A 268 8.48 -10.70 2.53
CA TYR A 268 8.04 -11.45 3.71
C TYR A 268 7.47 -12.85 3.42
N GLY A 269 7.17 -13.16 2.16
CA GLY A 269 6.56 -14.42 1.77
C GLY A 269 7.49 -15.63 1.91
N GLY A 270 6.91 -16.76 2.27
CA GLY A 270 7.59 -18.06 2.40
C GLY A 270 8.82 -18.00 3.30
N LYS A 271 10.00 -18.09 2.69
CA LYS A 271 11.29 -18.09 3.40
C LYS A 271 11.79 -16.69 3.77
N GLN A 272 11.09 -15.65 3.34
CA GLN A 272 11.46 -14.24 3.46
C GLN A 272 12.76 -13.90 2.68
N SER A 273 12.92 -12.62 2.37
CA SER A 273 14.18 -12.09 1.85
C SER A 273 15.29 -12.21 2.90
N HIS A 274 16.54 -11.96 2.49
CA HIS A 274 17.62 -11.90 3.48
C HIS A 274 17.43 -10.76 4.48
N MET A 275 17.00 -9.59 4.00
CA MET A 275 16.82 -8.40 4.83
C MET A 275 15.72 -8.57 5.88
N ALA A 276 14.57 -9.13 5.51
CA ALA A 276 13.48 -9.40 6.45
C ALA A 276 13.91 -10.39 7.55
N ARG A 277 14.71 -11.42 7.21
CA ARG A 277 15.24 -12.39 8.20
C ARG A 277 16.24 -11.78 9.17
N LEU A 278 16.93 -10.71 8.77
CA LEU A 278 17.80 -9.94 9.66
C LEU A 278 17.01 -8.96 10.55
N GLY A 279 15.70 -8.84 10.34
CA GLY A 279 14.82 -7.97 11.11
C GLY A 279 14.65 -6.57 10.52
N TYR A 280 15.18 -6.30 9.31
CA TYR A 280 14.94 -5.04 8.63
C TYR A 280 13.52 -4.98 8.07
N SER A 281 12.84 -3.87 8.32
CA SER A 281 11.53 -3.53 7.80
C SER A 281 11.61 -2.53 6.64
N CYS A 282 10.49 -2.31 5.96
CA CYS A 282 10.40 -1.35 4.85
C CYS A 282 10.83 0.06 5.29
N SER A 283 10.40 0.49 6.49
CA SER A 283 10.74 1.82 7.02
C SER A 283 12.22 1.98 7.37
N ASP A 284 12.91 0.91 7.75
CA ASP A 284 14.35 1.01 8.06
C ASP A 284 15.16 1.44 6.83
N CYS A 285 14.69 1.08 5.63
CA CYS A 285 15.32 1.41 4.36
C CYS A 285 14.74 2.69 3.74
N HIS A 286 13.42 2.78 3.65
CA HIS A 286 12.73 3.84 2.89
C HIS A 286 12.32 5.06 3.72
N MET A 287 12.39 4.97 5.06
CA MET A 287 11.98 6.02 6.00
C MET A 287 13.06 6.21 7.08
N GLY A 288 14.32 6.30 6.66
CA GLY A 288 15.48 6.38 7.56
C GLY A 288 15.43 7.53 8.58
N THR A 289 16.37 7.55 9.51
CA THR A 289 16.43 8.62 10.53
C THR A 289 16.94 9.95 9.93
N SER A 290 16.34 11.06 10.34
CA SER A 290 16.81 12.42 10.08
C SER A 290 16.93 13.22 11.38
N VAL A 291 17.63 14.36 11.33
CA VAL A 291 17.90 15.20 12.50
C VAL A 291 17.34 16.59 12.24
N ALA A 292 16.49 17.07 13.15
CA ALA A 292 15.90 18.40 13.09
C ALA A 292 16.94 19.49 13.42
N GLU A 293 16.60 20.76 13.17
CA GLU A 293 17.50 21.90 13.46
C GLU A 293 17.91 21.98 14.94
N ASP A 294 17.04 21.53 15.84
CA ASP A 294 17.28 21.49 17.29
C ASP A 294 18.12 20.27 17.74
N GLY A 295 18.54 19.41 16.81
CA GLY A 295 19.31 18.20 17.07
C GLY A 295 18.48 16.96 17.39
N THR A 296 17.14 17.06 17.42
CA THR A 296 16.26 15.92 17.69
C THR A 296 16.19 14.96 16.50
N SER A 297 16.38 13.66 16.75
CA SER A 297 16.19 12.63 15.72
C SER A 297 14.70 12.33 15.48
N PHE A 298 14.31 12.17 14.23
CA PHE A 298 12.95 11.80 13.83
C PHE A 298 12.97 10.85 12.61
N THR A 299 11.87 10.16 12.38
CA THR A 299 11.67 9.31 11.19
C THR A 299 11.40 10.19 9.97
N ASN A 300 12.22 10.06 8.94
CA ASN A 300 12.04 10.78 7.69
C ASN A 300 10.83 10.20 6.93
N HIS A 301 9.91 11.06 6.52
CA HIS A 301 8.73 10.68 5.74
C HIS A 301 8.86 10.99 4.25
N THR A 302 10.06 11.37 3.77
CA THR A 302 10.42 11.34 2.36
C THR A 302 10.75 9.89 1.98
N TRP A 303 9.85 9.27 1.23
CA TRP A 303 10.00 7.89 0.78
C TRP A 303 10.91 7.86 -0.45
N THR A 304 12.16 7.46 -0.23
CA THR A 304 13.18 7.42 -1.29
C THR A 304 13.79 6.02 -1.44
N SER A 305 14.57 5.85 -2.51
CA SER A 305 15.50 4.74 -2.63
C SER A 305 16.50 4.74 -1.46
N PRO A 306 16.72 3.61 -0.78
CA PRO A 306 17.70 3.52 0.31
C PRO A 306 19.12 3.84 -0.15
N LEU A 307 19.43 3.72 -1.45
CA LEU A 307 20.73 4.05 -2.02
C LEU A 307 21.05 5.55 -1.98
N GLU A 308 20.02 6.40 -1.91
CA GLU A 308 20.18 7.86 -1.81
C GLU A 308 20.43 8.30 -0.35
N ASN A 309 20.23 7.41 0.61
CA ASN A 309 20.44 7.70 2.02
C ASN A 309 21.88 7.35 2.42
N ALA A 310 22.79 8.33 2.28
CA ALA A 310 24.20 8.16 2.63
C ALA A 310 24.42 7.67 4.07
N ASP A 311 23.57 8.08 5.02
CA ASP A 311 23.69 7.69 6.41
C ASP A 311 23.34 6.20 6.61
N LEU A 312 22.26 5.73 5.99
CA LEU A 312 21.89 4.32 5.96
C LEU A 312 22.99 3.49 5.30
N MET A 313 23.46 3.92 4.13
CA MET A 313 24.49 3.23 3.36
C MET A 313 25.80 3.09 4.14
N ASN A 314 26.24 4.15 4.82
CA ASN A 314 27.50 4.17 5.55
C ASN A 314 27.45 3.48 6.91
N LYS A 315 26.30 3.47 7.60
CA LYS A 315 26.20 2.96 8.98
C LYS A 315 25.57 1.58 9.09
N LYS A 316 24.75 1.16 8.12
CA LYS A 316 24.01 -0.10 8.15
C LYS A 316 24.41 -1.02 7.00
N CYS A 317 24.35 -0.55 5.76
CA CYS A 317 24.56 -1.41 4.60
C CYS A 317 26.04 -1.82 4.44
N SER A 318 26.96 -0.89 4.71
CA SER A 318 28.42 -1.10 4.62
C SER A 318 28.95 -2.21 5.53
N THR A 319 28.20 -2.63 6.56
CA THR A 319 28.61 -3.73 7.43
C THR A 319 28.57 -5.09 6.73
N CYS A 320 27.80 -5.21 5.65
CA CYS A 320 27.59 -6.45 4.91
C CYS A 320 27.94 -6.35 3.42
N HIS A 321 27.86 -5.14 2.84
CA HIS A 321 28.09 -4.91 1.42
C HIS A 321 29.27 -3.95 1.21
N GLU A 322 30.22 -4.34 0.36
CA GLU A 322 31.31 -3.47 -0.09
C GLU A 322 30.81 -2.40 -1.06
N ASP A 323 29.98 -2.80 -2.04
CA ASP A 323 29.31 -1.90 -2.99
C ASP A 323 27.87 -2.38 -3.20
N LEU A 324 26.95 -1.90 -2.36
CA LEU A 324 25.53 -2.24 -2.51
C LEU A 324 24.91 -1.57 -3.75
N ALA A 325 25.33 -0.36 -4.10
CA ALA A 325 24.78 0.34 -5.27
C ALA A 325 25.11 -0.40 -6.58
N GLY A 326 26.36 -0.87 -6.72
CA GLY A 326 26.76 -1.72 -7.84
C GLY A 326 26.03 -3.07 -7.86
N GLN A 327 25.81 -3.69 -6.70
CA GLN A 327 25.03 -4.94 -6.59
C GLN A 327 23.58 -4.76 -7.03
N VAL A 328 22.90 -3.73 -6.52
CA VAL A 328 21.52 -3.42 -6.90
C VAL A 328 21.43 -3.14 -8.39
N LYS A 329 22.32 -2.29 -8.92
CA LYS A 329 22.36 -2.01 -10.37
C LYS A 329 22.55 -3.27 -11.21
N ALA A 330 23.38 -4.21 -10.76
CA ALA A 330 23.59 -5.47 -11.47
C ALA A 330 22.33 -6.35 -11.46
N TRP A 331 21.63 -6.44 -10.33
CA TRP A 331 20.38 -7.19 -10.25
C TRP A 331 19.28 -6.59 -11.13
N GLN A 332 19.10 -5.26 -11.09
CA GLN A 332 18.11 -4.57 -11.91
C GLN A 332 18.40 -4.73 -13.41
N ALA A 333 19.66 -4.64 -13.82
CA ALA A 333 20.03 -4.82 -15.22
C ALA A 333 19.77 -6.27 -15.72
N GLU A 334 20.07 -7.28 -14.89
CA GLU A 334 19.78 -8.68 -15.22
C GLU A 334 18.26 -8.94 -15.24
N GLU A 335 17.52 -8.36 -14.30
CA GLU A 335 16.06 -8.45 -14.25
C GLU A 335 15.41 -7.82 -15.49
N GLU A 336 15.81 -6.60 -15.86
CA GLU A 336 15.29 -5.86 -17.00
C GLU A 336 15.52 -6.62 -18.32
N GLU A 337 16.73 -7.18 -18.51
CA GLU A 337 17.06 -8.00 -19.68
C GLU A 337 16.14 -9.23 -19.76
N ARG A 338 15.97 -9.95 -18.64
CA ARG A 338 15.17 -11.18 -18.62
C ARG A 338 13.68 -10.90 -18.74
N VAL A 339 13.15 -9.88 -18.06
CA VAL A 339 11.74 -9.49 -18.16
C VAL A 339 11.41 -9.06 -19.58
N THR A 340 12.29 -8.29 -20.23
CA THR A 340 12.12 -7.92 -21.64
C THR A 340 12.06 -9.17 -22.53
N ALA A 341 13.09 -10.02 -22.48
CA ALA A 341 13.18 -11.19 -23.34
C ALA A 341 12.02 -12.19 -23.14
N ILE A 342 11.61 -12.42 -21.89
CA ILE A 342 10.49 -13.31 -21.58
C ILE A 342 9.16 -12.69 -22.03
N SER A 343 8.97 -11.37 -21.94
CA SER A 343 7.75 -10.71 -22.42
C SER A 343 7.57 -10.86 -23.94
N GLU A 344 8.64 -10.70 -24.72
CA GLU A 344 8.64 -10.90 -26.17
C GLU A 344 8.37 -12.37 -26.52
N LYS A 345 8.94 -13.30 -25.76
CA LYS A 345 8.70 -14.75 -25.92
C LYS A 345 7.24 -15.11 -25.61
N ILE A 346 6.63 -14.52 -24.58
CA ILE A 346 5.21 -14.69 -24.25
C ILE A 346 4.33 -14.11 -25.36
N GLU A 347 4.68 -12.94 -25.92
CA GLU A 347 3.96 -12.38 -27.06
C GLU A 347 4.02 -13.29 -28.30
N ASP A 348 5.18 -13.82 -28.67
CA ASP A 348 5.30 -14.80 -29.76
C ASP A 348 4.42 -16.03 -29.48
N TYR A 349 4.44 -16.53 -28.25
CA TYR A 349 3.61 -17.66 -27.86
C TYR A 349 2.11 -17.37 -27.98
N ILE A 350 1.66 -16.21 -27.52
CA ILE A 350 0.27 -15.76 -27.66
C ILE A 350 -0.16 -15.77 -29.13
N ASN A 351 0.68 -15.24 -30.02
CA ASN A 351 0.39 -15.16 -31.45
C ASN A 351 0.32 -16.55 -32.09
N LYS A 352 1.26 -17.46 -31.78
CA LYS A 352 1.25 -18.84 -32.27
C LYS A 352 0.06 -19.65 -31.75
N LEU A 353 -0.24 -19.55 -30.46
CA LEU A 353 -1.42 -20.18 -29.88
C LEU A 353 -2.70 -19.65 -30.53
N ALA A 354 -2.82 -18.34 -30.75
CA ALA A 354 -3.98 -17.76 -31.42
C ALA A 354 -4.17 -18.29 -32.85
N ALA A 355 -3.08 -18.58 -33.58
CA ALA A 355 -3.12 -19.15 -34.92
C ALA A 355 -3.45 -20.65 -34.92
N ALA A 356 -2.97 -21.40 -33.91
CA ALA A 356 -3.13 -22.85 -33.85
C ALA A 356 -4.42 -23.32 -33.15
N LYS A 357 -5.04 -22.47 -32.31
CA LYS A 357 -6.12 -22.87 -31.37
C LYS A 357 -7.26 -23.68 -31.98
N ASP A 358 -7.67 -23.40 -33.22
CA ASP A 358 -8.79 -24.06 -33.89
C ASP A 358 -8.42 -25.44 -34.48
N THR A 359 -7.12 -25.78 -34.46
CA THR A 359 -6.58 -27.07 -34.92
C THR A 359 -6.15 -27.99 -33.78
N LEU A 360 -6.01 -27.45 -32.58
CA LEU A 360 -5.63 -28.21 -31.38
C LEU A 360 -6.80 -29.07 -30.89
N SER A 361 -6.48 -30.21 -30.27
CA SER A 361 -7.48 -30.93 -29.48
C SER A 361 -7.94 -30.07 -28.31
N ALA A 362 -9.11 -30.36 -27.75
CA ALA A 362 -9.61 -29.62 -26.58
C ALA A 362 -8.67 -29.73 -25.37
N GLU A 363 -7.97 -30.86 -25.21
CA GLU A 363 -6.99 -31.09 -24.15
C GLU A 363 -5.70 -30.29 -24.37
N ASP A 364 -5.18 -30.29 -25.60
CA ASP A 364 -3.98 -29.52 -25.96
C ASP A 364 -4.24 -28.02 -25.88
N LEU A 365 -5.42 -27.56 -26.33
CA LEU A 365 -5.81 -26.16 -26.21
C LEU A 365 -5.90 -25.73 -24.74
N ALA A 366 -6.53 -26.54 -23.88
CA ALA A 366 -6.61 -26.24 -22.45
C ALA A 366 -5.22 -26.20 -21.81
N THR A 367 -4.33 -27.13 -22.18
CA THR A 367 -2.94 -27.16 -21.72
C THR A 367 -2.18 -25.92 -22.16
N ALA A 368 -2.31 -25.53 -23.44
CA ALA A 368 -1.67 -24.32 -23.97
C ALA A 368 -2.18 -23.05 -23.29
N GLN A 369 -3.50 -22.93 -23.08
CA GLN A 369 -4.08 -21.80 -22.36
C GLN A 369 -3.57 -21.72 -20.92
N ASN A 370 -3.42 -22.85 -20.24
CA ASN A 370 -2.88 -22.89 -18.88
C ASN A 370 -1.39 -22.53 -18.84
N LEU A 371 -0.60 -22.95 -19.82
CA LEU A 371 0.81 -22.56 -19.94
C LEU A 371 0.94 -21.05 -20.19
N HIS A 372 0.07 -20.46 -21.02
CA HIS A 372 0.02 -19.01 -21.22
C HIS A 372 -0.31 -18.27 -19.91
N ARG A 373 -1.35 -18.70 -19.19
CA ARG A 373 -1.71 -18.18 -17.86
C ARG A 373 -0.54 -18.27 -16.89
N THR A 374 0.13 -19.42 -16.83
CA THR A 374 1.23 -19.70 -15.89
C THR A 374 2.46 -18.87 -16.20
N ALA A 375 2.87 -18.82 -17.46
CA ALA A 375 4.04 -18.06 -17.91
C ALA A 375 3.87 -16.58 -17.58
N GLN A 376 2.72 -16.01 -17.96
CA GLN A 376 2.43 -14.62 -17.70
C GLN A 376 2.28 -14.33 -16.21
N PHE A 377 1.64 -15.21 -15.42
CA PHE A 377 1.52 -15.00 -13.96
C PHE A 377 2.88 -14.85 -13.28
N TYR A 378 3.82 -15.77 -13.53
CA TYR A 378 5.15 -15.69 -12.91
C TYR A 378 5.98 -14.53 -13.42
N TRP A 379 5.87 -14.21 -14.72
CA TRP A 379 6.51 -13.03 -15.28
C TRP A 379 5.97 -11.74 -14.65
N ASP A 380 4.64 -11.64 -14.50
CA ASP A 380 3.97 -10.47 -13.95
C ASP A 380 4.34 -10.27 -12.48
N PHE A 381 4.43 -11.36 -11.70
CA PHE A 381 4.87 -11.32 -10.30
C PHE A 381 6.23 -10.63 -10.10
N VAL A 382 7.10 -10.69 -11.10
CA VAL A 382 8.40 -10.02 -11.07
C VAL A 382 8.31 -8.61 -11.63
N MET A 383 7.77 -8.44 -12.85
CA MET A 383 7.77 -7.16 -13.53
C MET A 383 7.04 -6.05 -12.76
N VAL A 384 5.96 -6.38 -12.07
CA VAL A 384 5.17 -5.37 -11.34
C VAL A 384 5.72 -5.05 -9.96
N GLU A 385 6.76 -5.76 -9.51
CA GLU A 385 7.44 -5.50 -8.24
C GLU A 385 8.49 -4.41 -8.43
N ASN A 386 8.31 -3.28 -7.75
CA ASN A 386 9.00 -2.03 -8.11
C ASN A 386 10.50 -2.00 -7.76
N SER A 387 11.05 -3.02 -7.09
CA SER A 387 12.47 -3.05 -6.72
C SER A 387 13.36 -3.64 -7.79
N GLU A 388 12.77 -4.21 -8.85
CA GLU A 388 13.50 -4.80 -9.99
C GLU A 388 14.54 -5.82 -9.49
N GLY A 389 14.11 -6.64 -8.53
CA GLY A 389 14.92 -7.70 -7.93
C GLY A 389 15.75 -7.30 -6.71
N ALA A 390 15.85 -6.02 -6.34
CA ALA A 390 16.66 -5.59 -5.20
C ALA A 390 16.14 -6.13 -3.85
N HIS A 391 14.83 -6.29 -3.69
CA HIS A 391 14.24 -6.80 -2.45
C HIS A 391 14.53 -8.29 -2.20
N ASN A 392 14.55 -9.11 -3.25
CA ASN A 392 14.78 -10.55 -3.13
C ASN A 392 15.26 -11.18 -4.45
N PRO A 393 16.53 -10.95 -4.85
CA PRO A 393 17.01 -11.33 -6.19
C PRO A 393 16.91 -12.85 -6.43
N ARG A 394 17.07 -13.65 -5.37
CA ARG A 394 16.90 -15.11 -5.45
C ARG A 394 15.48 -15.51 -5.84
N LEU A 395 14.46 -14.88 -5.25
CA LEU A 395 13.07 -15.17 -5.59
C LEU A 395 12.75 -14.67 -7.00
N THR A 396 13.20 -13.45 -7.34
CA THR A 396 13.04 -12.83 -8.65
C THR A 396 13.48 -13.78 -9.76
N PHE A 397 14.75 -14.19 -9.77
CA PHE A 397 15.27 -15.03 -10.86
C PHE A 397 14.67 -16.45 -10.86
N ALA A 398 14.39 -17.04 -9.70
CA ALA A 398 13.71 -18.33 -9.63
C ALA A 398 12.25 -18.27 -10.12
N THR A 399 11.62 -17.10 -10.04
CA THR A 399 10.26 -16.87 -10.56
C THR A 399 10.30 -16.67 -12.07
N LEU A 400 11.26 -15.91 -12.59
CA LEU A 400 11.49 -15.79 -14.03
C LEU A 400 11.84 -17.13 -14.70
N ASP A 401 12.60 -18.00 -14.03
CA ASP A 401 12.89 -19.36 -14.53
C ASP A 401 11.60 -20.18 -14.74
N LYS A 402 10.59 -20.00 -13.87
CA LYS A 402 9.29 -20.67 -14.01
C LYS A 402 8.46 -20.07 -15.14
N ALA A 403 8.50 -18.75 -15.29
CA ALA A 403 7.85 -18.06 -16.39
C ALA A 403 8.40 -18.56 -17.73
N GLU A 404 9.73 -18.57 -17.87
CA GLU A 404 10.44 -19.03 -19.05
C GLU A 404 10.15 -20.51 -19.37
N ALA A 405 10.23 -21.39 -18.37
CA ALA A 405 9.94 -22.81 -18.55
C ALA A 405 8.50 -23.06 -19.04
N ALA A 406 7.52 -22.29 -18.54
CA ALA A 406 6.12 -22.41 -18.95
C ALA A 406 5.91 -21.92 -20.40
N VAL A 407 6.51 -20.80 -20.79
CA VAL A 407 6.37 -20.31 -22.17
C VAL A 407 7.12 -21.20 -23.17
N ASP A 408 8.27 -21.77 -22.81
CA ASP A 408 9.02 -22.71 -23.65
C ASP A 408 8.21 -23.99 -23.91
N GLN A 409 7.57 -24.54 -22.87
CA GLN A 409 6.64 -25.67 -23.02
C GLN A 409 5.44 -25.30 -23.88
N GLY A 410 4.89 -24.10 -23.69
CA GLY A 410 3.79 -23.58 -24.48
C GLY A 410 4.14 -23.50 -25.97
N LEU A 411 5.29 -22.91 -26.28
CA LEU A 411 5.81 -22.79 -27.64
C LEU A 411 6.01 -24.16 -28.27
N ALA A 412 6.60 -25.12 -27.57
CA ALA A 412 6.80 -26.49 -28.08
C ALA A 412 5.48 -27.20 -28.44
N LEU A 413 4.38 -26.86 -27.76
CA LEU A 413 3.06 -27.43 -28.00
C LEU A 413 2.37 -26.83 -29.24
N VAL A 414 2.70 -25.59 -29.62
CA VAL A 414 2.04 -24.85 -30.70
C VAL A 414 2.93 -24.56 -31.92
N SER A 415 4.16 -25.09 -31.93
CA SER A 415 5.14 -24.90 -33.00
C SER A 415 4.97 -25.85 -34.17
#